data_AF-A0A3P2A5T7-F1
#
_entry.id   AF-A0A3P2A5T7-F1
#
_cell.length_a   1.000
_cell.length_b   1.000
_cell.length_c   1.000
_cell.angle_alpha   90.00
_cell.angle_beta   90.00
_cell.angle_gamma   90.00
#
_symmetry.space_group_name_H-M   'P 1'
#
loop_
_entity.id
_entity.type
_entity.pdbx_description
1 polymer ?
#
loop_
_entity_poly.entity_id
_entity_poly.type
_entity_poly.pdbx_seq_one_letter_code
_entity_poly.pdbx_strand_id
1 'polypeptide(L)'
;MELANIKELIKIGMHYLDNLFKSNPDMLDIEYQIDEFNHDWEIAYHIVSVYSIKPVFILTDLLNKDDETIAEYRLILDQNKNFLDEFFIAYN
;
A
#
# COMPACT_ATOMS: atom_id res chain seq x y z
N MET A 1 6.80 3.24 18.60
CA MET A 1 5.78 2.24 18.21
C MET A 1 6.40 0.87 18.39
N GLU A 2 5.75 -0.05 19.11
CA GLU A 2 6.30 -1.39 19.38
C GLU A 2 6.25 -2.27 18.12
N LEU A 3 7.17 -3.24 18.01
CA LEU A 3 7.23 -4.23 16.92
C LEU A 3 5.91 -4.97 16.65
N ALA A 4 5.07 -5.13 17.68
CA ALA A 4 3.74 -5.74 17.56
C ALA A 4 2.80 -4.92 16.67
N ASN A 5 2.85 -3.59 16.76
CA ASN A 5 1.97 -2.68 16.02
C ASN A 5 2.33 -2.64 14.52
N ILE A 6 3.60 -2.90 14.17
CA ILE A 6 4.05 -2.95 12.77
C ILE A 6 3.48 -4.19 12.07
N LYS A 7 3.53 -5.35 12.72
CA LYS A 7 2.95 -6.59 12.15
C LYS A 7 1.44 -6.49 11.96
N GLU A 8 0.75 -5.82 12.88
CA GLU A 8 -0.67 -5.55 12.75
C GLU A 8 -0.95 -4.60 11.58
N LEU A 9 -0.16 -3.54 11.42
CA LEU A 9 -0.28 -2.61 10.29
C LEU A 9 -0.08 -3.31 8.94
N ILE A 10 0.93 -4.18 8.81
CA ILE A 10 1.16 -4.96 7.59
C ILE A 10 -0.05 -5.86 7.29
N LYS A 11 -0.61 -6.55 8.29
CA LYS A 11 -1.80 -7.40 8.11
C LYS A 11 -3.01 -6.60 7.63
N ILE A 12 -3.21 -5.38 8.14
CA ILE A 12 -4.27 -4.48 7.69
C ILE A 12 -4.02 -4.06 6.24
N GLY A 13 -2.78 -3.69 5.91
CA GLY A 13 -2.35 -3.37 4.54
C GLY A 13 -2.68 -4.48 3.55
N MET A 14 -2.26 -5.72 3.86
CA MET A 14 -2.59 -6.90 3.05
C MET A 14 -4.09 -7.10 2.89
N HIS A 15 -4.88 -6.93 3.95
CA HIS A 15 -6.33 -7.10 3.88
C HIS A 15 -7.00 -6.06 2.97
N TYR A 16 -6.57 -4.80 3.04
CA TYR A 16 -7.12 -3.74 2.19
C TYR A 16 -6.75 -3.97 0.72
N LEU A 17 -5.49 -4.34 0.45
CA LEU A 17 -5.01 -4.63 -0.89
C LEU A 17 -5.77 -5.82 -1.50
N ASP A 18 -5.98 -6.89 -0.74
CA ASP A 18 -6.82 -8.04 -1.13
C ASP A 18 -8.26 -7.61 -1.49
N ASN A 19 -8.86 -6.73 -0.70
CA ASN A 19 -10.22 -6.25 -0.93
C ASN A 19 -10.31 -5.35 -2.15
N LEU A 20 -9.30 -4.51 -2.38
CA LEU A 20 -9.20 -3.65 -3.56
C LEU A 20 -9.20 -4.50 -4.84
N PHE A 21 -8.37 -5.53 -4.91
CA PHE A 21 -8.29 -6.43 -6.07
C PHE A 21 -9.56 -7.25 -6.27
N LYS A 22 -10.17 -7.77 -5.20
CA LYS A 22 -11.45 -8.50 -5.30
C LYS A 22 -12.59 -7.62 -5.79
N SER A 23 -12.56 -6.33 -5.44
CA SER A 23 -13.61 -5.37 -5.78
C SER A 23 -13.40 -4.73 -7.16
N ASN A 24 -12.19 -4.78 -7.69
CA ASN A 24 -11.82 -4.20 -8.99
C ASN A 24 -11.10 -5.26 -9.85
N PRO A 25 -11.78 -6.35 -10.23
CA PRO A 25 -11.17 -7.43 -11.01
C PRO A 25 -10.67 -6.95 -12.38
N ASP A 26 -11.24 -5.88 -12.93
CA ASP A 26 -10.78 -5.29 -14.20
C ASP A 26 -9.40 -4.61 -14.07
N MET A 27 -8.94 -4.30 -12.85
CA MET A 27 -7.53 -3.93 -12.58
C MET A 27 -6.58 -5.13 -12.70
N LEU A 28 -7.09 -6.35 -12.92
CA LEU A 28 -6.31 -7.55 -13.24
C LEU A 28 -6.28 -7.84 -14.76
N ASP A 29 -7.10 -7.12 -15.54
CA ASP A 29 -7.19 -7.21 -17.01
C ASP A 29 -6.33 -6.13 -17.73
N ILE A 30 -5.53 -5.37 -16.97
CA ILE A 30 -4.37 -4.68 -17.55
C ILE A 30 -3.46 -5.77 -18.16
N GLU A 31 -2.76 -5.52 -19.27
CA GLU A 31 -1.80 -6.48 -19.92
C GLU A 31 -0.67 -7.02 -19.01
N TYR A 32 -0.72 -6.65 -17.74
CA TYR A 32 0.24 -6.87 -16.68
C TYR A 32 -0.42 -7.77 -15.64
N GLN A 33 -0.42 -9.09 -15.90
CA GLN A 33 -0.75 -10.04 -14.85
C GLN A 33 0.34 -9.95 -13.78
N ILE A 34 -0.08 -9.66 -12.54
CA ILE A 34 0.80 -9.56 -11.37
C ILE A 34 1.04 -11.00 -10.91
N ASP A 35 2.02 -11.65 -11.54
CA ASP A 35 2.16 -13.11 -11.46
C ASP A 35 2.73 -13.57 -10.12
N GLU A 36 3.38 -12.69 -9.35
CA GLU A 36 3.87 -12.99 -8.01
C GLU A 36 3.71 -11.76 -7.10
N PHE A 37 2.75 -11.80 -6.18
CA PHE A 37 2.62 -10.82 -5.09
C PHE A 37 3.73 -11.04 -4.06
N ASN A 38 4.96 -10.70 -4.41
CA ASN A 38 6.06 -10.67 -3.48
C ASN A 38 6.09 -9.28 -2.83
N HIS A 39 5.31 -9.10 -1.76
CA HIS A 39 5.12 -7.81 -1.11
C HIS A 39 6.36 -7.41 -0.30
N ASP A 40 7.22 -6.57 -0.89
CA ASP A 40 8.36 -5.96 -0.21
C ASP A 40 7.93 -4.65 0.46
N TRP A 41 7.13 -4.79 1.53
CA TRP A 41 6.57 -3.65 2.25
C TRP A 41 7.65 -2.70 2.78
N GLU A 42 7.60 -1.43 2.37
CA GLU A 42 8.35 -0.33 2.96
C GLU A 42 7.53 0.34 4.07
N ILE A 43 8.16 0.63 5.21
CA ILE A 43 7.50 1.30 6.34
C ILE A 43 8.22 2.60 6.66
N ALA A 44 7.51 3.70 6.52
CA ALA A 44 7.98 5.03 6.90
C ALA A 44 7.26 5.54 8.16
N TYR A 45 8.04 6.10 9.08
CA TYR A 45 7.55 6.54 10.38
C TYR A 45 7.63 8.05 10.51
N HIS A 46 6.60 8.64 11.13
CA HIS A 46 6.55 10.06 11.48
C HIS A 46 6.75 11.01 10.27
N ILE A 47 6.17 10.65 9.13
CA ILE A 47 6.25 11.44 7.90
C ILE A 47 5.12 12.48 7.90
N VAL A 48 5.37 13.68 7.37
CA VAL A 48 4.29 14.65 7.09
C VAL A 48 3.73 14.32 5.70
N SER A 49 2.43 14.10 5.62
CA SER A 49 1.73 13.71 4.39
C SER A 49 0.81 14.84 3.92
N VAL A 50 0.42 14.83 2.64
CA VAL A 50 -0.59 15.76 2.11
C VAL A 50 -1.94 15.67 2.84
N TYR A 51 -2.20 14.52 3.47
CA TYR A 51 -3.41 14.27 4.28
C TYR A 51 -3.32 14.78 5.71
N SER A 52 -2.13 15.18 6.18
CA SER A 52 -1.94 15.57 7.57
C SER A 52 -0.75 16.51 7.79
N ILE A 53 -1.00 17.67 8.41
CA ILE A 53 0.04 18.65 8.79
C ILE A 53 0.88 18.23 10.00
N LYS A 54 0.69 17.01 10.50
CA LYS A 54 1.38 16.45 11.65
C LYS A 54 1.87 15.04 11.28
N PRO A 55 2.86 14.47 11.99
CA PRO A 55 3.48 13.19 11.62
C PRO A 55 2.49 12.02 11.56
N VAL A 56 2.60 11.17 10.53
CA VAL A 56 1.81 9.95 10.29
C VAL A 56 2.72 8.75 10.03
N PHE A 57 2.13 7.56 9.96
CA PHE A 57 2.81 6.34 9.50
C PHE A 57 2.34 6.00 8.09
N ILE A 58 3.28 5.58 7.23
CA ILE A 58 2.99 5.17 5.86
C ILE A 58 3.56 3.77 5.68
N LEU A 59 2.73 2.88 5.16
CA LEU A 59 3.08 1.55 4.71
C LEU A 59 2.92 1.54 3.19
N THR A 60 3.98 1.23 2.45
CA THR A 60 3.99 1.25 0.99
C THR A 60 4.31 -0.14 0.46
N ASP A 61 3.60 -0.57 -0.57
CA ASP A 61 3.94 -1.76 -1.36
C ASP A 61 4.06 -1.38 -2.83
N LEU A 62 5.04 -1.99 -3.50
CA LEU A 62 5.31 -1.78 -4.91
C LEU A 62 4.94 -3.05 -5.66
N LEU A 63 4.07 -2.89 -6.65
CA LEU A 63 3.67 -3.96 -7.54
C LEU A 63 4.58 -3.88 -8.75
N ASN A 64 5.47 -4.87 -8.86
CA ASN A 64 6.47 -4.94 -9.93
C ASN A 64 6.14 -6.07 -10.91
N LYS A 65 6.48 -5.87 -12.18
CA LYS A 65 6.48 -6.90 -13.23
C LYS A 65 7.79 -6.80 -14.00
N ASP A 66 8.48 -7.92 -14.19
CA ASP A 66 9.74 -7.97 -14.97
C ASP A 66 10.74 -6.86 -14.58
N ASP A 67 10.88 -6.62 -13.27
CA ASP A 67 11.71 -5.56 -12.64
C ASP A 67 11.21 -4.10 -12.79
N GLU A 68 10.04 -3.87 -13.39
CA GLU A 68 9.42 -2.53 -13.49
C GLU A 68 8.25 -2.36 -12.51
N THR A 69 8.22 -1.24 -11.78
CA THR A 69 7.06 -0.88 -10.93
C THR A 69 5.89 -0.41 -11.78
N ILE A 70 4.81 -1.19 -11.77
CA ILE A 70 3.58 -0.90 -12.54
C ILE A 70 2.50 -0.25 -11.68
N ALA A 71 2.56 -0.41 -10.36
CA ALA A 71 1.66 0.23 -9.43
C ALA A 71 2.28 0.37 -8.04
N GLU A 72 1.78 1.33 -7.28
CA GLU A 72 2.15 1.58 -5.90
C GLU A 72 0.89 1.66 -5.04
N TYR A 73 0.88 0.91 -3.94
CA TYR A 73 -0.17 0.97 -2.94
C TYR A 73 0.39 1.60 -1.66
N ARG A 74 -0.31 2.59 -1.12
CA ARG A 74 0.04 3.25 0.15
C ARG A 74 -1.10 3.11 1.14
N LEU A 75 -0.80 2.65 2.34
CA LEU A 75 -1.68 2.70 3.49
C LEU A 75 -1.11 3.70 4.51
N ILE A 76 -1.90 4.70 4.84
CA ILE A 76 -1.56 5.77 5.77
C ILE A 76 -2.36 5.58 7.05
N LEU A 77 -1.66 5.51 8.19
CA LEU A 77 -2.28 5.60 9.51
C LEU A 77 -2.10 7.02 10.02
N ASP A 78 -3.18 7.79 9.99
CA ASP A 78 -3.18 9.14 10.53
C ASP A 78 -3.12 9.10 12.08
N GLN A 79 -2.89 10.26 12.68
CA GLN A 79 -2.86 10.41 14.15
C GLN A 79 -4.20 10.29 14.86
N ASN A 80 -5.32 10.37 14.12
CA ASN A 80 -6.63 10.04 14.65
C ASN A 80 -6.89 8.52 14.59
N LYS A 81 -5.91 7.74 14.14
CA LYS A 81 -5.97 6.29 13.92
C LYS A 81 -6.94 5.91 12.80
N ASN A 82 -7.19 6.82 11.86
CA ASN A 82 -7.89 6.50 10.63
C ASN A 82 -6.90 5.95 9.61
N PHE A 83 -7.35 4.91 8.91
CA PHE A 83 -6.65 4.37 7.76
C PHE A 83 -7.12 5.09 6.50
N LEU A 84 -6.17 5.52 5.68
CA LEU A 84 -6.40 6.04 4.34
C LEU A 84 -5.54 5.25 3.38
N ASP A 85 -6.12 4.76 2.30
CA ASP A 85 -5.42 4.01 1.28
C ASP A 85 -5.40 4.76 -0.06
N GLU A 86 -4.30 4.60 -0.79
CA GLU A 86 -4.12 5.13 -2.13
C GLU A 86 -3.55 4.04 -3.03
N PHE A 87 -4.04 3.99 -4.26
CA PHE A 87 -3.54 3.10 -5.29
C PHE A 87 -3.19 3.90 -6.53
N PHE A 88 -1.92 3.85 -6.92
CA PHE A 88 -1.38 4.57 -8.07
C PHE A 88 -0.99 3.56 -9.14
N ILE A 89 -1.48 3.75 -10.36
CA ILE A 89 -1.05 2.98 -11.52
C ILE A 89 0.04 3.79 -12.23
N ALA A 90 1.20 3.19 -12.42
CA ALA A 90 2.24 3.78 -13.26
C ALA A 90 1.84 3.60 -14.74
N TYR A 91 1.69 4.70 -15.45
CA TYR A 91 1.54 4.68 -16.91
C TYR A 91 2.91 4.97 -17.52
N ASN A 92 3.54 3.93 -18.07
CA ASN A 92 4.70 4.08 -18.95
C ASN A 92 4.26 4.37 -20.39
#